data_AF-A0A6A5TYW5-F1
#
_entry.id   AF-A0A6A5TYW5-F1
#
_cell.length_a   1.000
_cell.length_b   1.000
_cell.length_c   1.000
_cell.angle_alpha   90.00
_cell.angle_beta   90.00
_cell.angle_gamma   90.00
#
_symmetry.space_group_name_H-M   'P 1'
#
loop_
_entity.id
_entity.type
_entity.pdbx_description
1 polymer ?
#
loop_
_entity_poly.entity_id
_entity_poly.type
_entity_poly.pdbx_seq_one_letter_code
_entity_poly.pdbx_strand_id
1 'polypeptide(L)'
;YPGLLLQPDSRPISPEQLATEVKSIYVGLTIVETKCISIYRVHLAARGEVIRLRDECRHWQALISLHRTLLHEHHDFYLATQHPNASPALRRLAEKYAMPTRMWNHGIKSLLKLLRHAPRIESAITFLRSTHDVIIALQENVPSMAEEWSKISDALMKYEATL
;
A
#
# COMPACT_ATOMS: atom_id res chain seq x y z
N TYR A 1 43.09 -22.74 -1.01
CA TYR A 1 42.30 -22.16 -2.12
C TYR A 1 41.30 -21.19 -1.53
N PRO A 2 41.43 -19.87 -1.76
CA PRO A 2 40.50 -18.89 -1.23
C PRO A 2 39.26 -18.82 -2.14
N GLY A 3 38.08 -19.08 -1.58
CA GLY A 3 36.80 -18.87 -2.24
C GLY A 3 36.45 -17.39 -2.22
N LEU A 4 36.65 -16.71 -3.36
CA LEU A 4 36.13 -15.38 -3.61
C LEU A 4 34.61 -15.42 -3.55
N LEU A 5 34.04 -14.86 -2.48
CA LEU A 5 32.65 -14.44 -2.43
C LEU A 5 32.46 -13.36 -3.48
N LEU A 6 31.90 -13.73 -4.63
CA LEU A 6 31.34 -12.80 -5.61
C LEU A 6 30.23 -12.01 -4.91
N GLN A 7 30.56 -10.86 -4.34
CA GLN A 7 29.56 -9.85 -4.07
C GLN A 7 28.93 -9.51 -5.42
N PRO A 8 27.59 -9.48 -5.54
CA PRO A 8 26.97 -8.96 -6.75
C PRO A 8 27.47 -7.53 -6.90
N ASP A 9 27.92 -7.20 -8.12
CA ASP A 9 28.38 -5.89 -8.54
C ASP A 9 27.17 -4.93 -8.45
N SER A 10 26.80 -4.52 -7.23
CA SER A 10 25.66 -3.64 -6.94
C SER A 10 26.07 -2.21 -7.27
N ARG A 11 26.29 -1.96 -8.56
CA ARG A 11 26.51 -0.61 -9.05
C ARG A 11 25.35 0.26 -8.56
N PRO A 12 25.63 1.43 -7.95
CA PRO A 12 24.58 2.30 -7.46
C PRO A 12 23.67 2.71 -8.62
N ILE A 13 22.35 2.70 -8.40
CA ILE A 13 21.35 3.02 -9.41
C ILE A 13 21.56 4.44 -9.96
N SER A 14 21.60 4.60 -11.28
CA SER A 14 21.71 5.93 -11.89
C SER A 14 20.41 6.73 -11.71
N PRO A 15 20.44 8.07 -11.75
CA PRO A 15 19.23 8.89 -11.69
C PRO A 15 18.21 8.56 -12.78
N GLU A 16 18.66 8.20 -13.99
CA GLU A 16 17.82 7.84 -15.13
C GLU A 16 17.17 6.46 -14.93
N GLN A 17 17.93 5.51 -14.39
CA GLN A 17 17.41 4.19 -14.01
C GLN A 17 16.37 4.32 -12.90
N LEU A 18 16.63 5.16 -11.89
CA LEU A 18 15.69 5.45 -10.82
C LEU A 18 14.41 6.10 -11.34
N ALA A 19 14.50 7.04 -12.29
CA ALA A 19 13.32 7.64 -12.90
C ALA A 19 12.48 6.61 -13.67
N THR A 20 13.13 5.65 -14.33
CA THR A 20 12.47 4.54 -15.01
C THR A 20 11.78 3.61 -14.01
N GLU A 21 12.44 3.32 -12.89
CA GLU A 21 11.90 2.49 -11.82
C GLU A 21 10.68 3.13 -11.16
N VAL A 22 10.77 4.40 -10.77
CA VAL A 22 9.64 5.16 -10.21
C VAL A 22 8.44 5.15 -11.16
N LYS A 23 8.69 5.26 -12.48
CA LYS A 23 7.63 5.19 -13.49
C LYS A 23 7.01 3.79 -13.56
N SER A 24 7.82 2.74 -13.50
CA SER A 24 7.36 1.34 -13.48
C SER A 24 6.47 1.06 -12.27
N ILE A 25 6.94 1.42 -11.07
CA ILE A 25 6.18 1.30 -9.82
C ILE A 25 4.87 2.07 -9.91
N TYR A 26 4.90 3.31 -10.40
CA TYR A 26 3.67 4.10 -10.55
C TYR A 26 2.64 3.42 -11.46
N VAL A 27 3.08 2.82 -12.57
CA VAL A 27 2.18 2.06 -13.45
C VAL A 27 1.59 0.86 -12.71
N GLY A 28 2.42 0.06 -12.03
CA GLY A 28 1.98 -1.08 -11.21
C GLY A 28 0.93 -0.68 -10.16
N LEU A 29 1.26 0.34 -9.37
CA LEU A 29 0.39 0.94 -8.37
C LEU A 29 -0.97 1.32 -8.96
N THR A 30 -1.01 2.05 -10.08
CA THR A 30 -2.28 2.50 -10.67
C THR A 30 -3.15 1.34 -11.17
N ILE A 31 -2.54 0.26 -11.66
CA ILE A 31 -3.26 -0.95 -12.09
C ILE A 31 -3.93 -1.61 -10.87
N VAL A 32 -3.19 -1.81 -9.79
CA VAL A 32 -3.69 -2.44 -8.57
C VAL A 32 -4.76 -1.55 -7.91
N GLU A 33 -4.52 -0.25 -7.84
CA GLU A 33 -5.46 0.73 -7.28
C GLU A 33 -6.79 0.72 -8.04
N THR A 34 -6.75 0.71 -9.37
CA THR A 34 -7.94 0.65 -10.22
C THR A 34 -8.77 -0.61 -9.92
N LYS A 35 -8.11 -1.74 -9.69
CA LYS A 35 -8.77 -2.99 -9.28
C LYS A 35 -9.44 -2.85 -7.91
N CYS A 36 -8.76 -2.31 -6.91
CA CYS A 36 -9.33 -2.05 -5.58
C CYS A 36 -10.57 -1.15 -5.66
N ILE A 37 -10.50 -0.06 -6.43
CA ILE A 37 -11.62 0.87 -6.63
C ILE A 37 -12.80 0.16 -7.29
N SER A 38 -12.56 -0.61 -8.35
CA SER A 38 -13.60 -1.33 -9.08
C SER A 38 -14.35 -2.31 -8.17
N ILE A 39 -13.61 -3.15 -7.44
CA ILE A 39 -14.20 -4.15 -6.55
C ILE A 39 -14.97 -3.47 -5.41
N TYR A 40 -14.42 -2.42 -4.81
CA TYR A 40 -15.12 -1.66 -3.78
C TYR A 40 -16.44 -1.05 -4.29
N ARG A 41 -16.46 -0.52 -5.52
CA ARG A 41 -17.69 0.01 -6.14
C ARG A 41 -18.74 -1.08 -6.39
N VAL A 42 -18.32 -2.25 -6.86
CA VAL A 42 -19.21 -3.41 -7.05
C VAL A 42 -19.83 -3.83 -5.72
N HIS A 43 -19.04 -3.90 -4.64
CA HIS A 43 -19.57 -4.22 -3.32
C HIS A 43 -20.56 -3.19 -2.79
N LEU A 44 -20.30 -1.90 -2.99
CA LEU A 44 -21.24 -0.84 -2.62
C LEU A 44 -22.56 -0.95 -3.38
N ALA A 45 -22.51 -1.20 -4.70
CA ALA A 45 -23.70 -1.35 -5.52
C ALA A 45 -24.53 -2.60 -5.13
N ALA A 46 -23.84 -3.69 -4.78
CA ALA A 46 -24.45 -4.96 -4.42
C ALA A 46 -24.97 -5.04 -2.98
N ARG A 47 -24.84 -3.97 -2.16
CA ARG A 47 -25.19 -3.96 -0.72
C ARG A 47 -24.63 -5.16 0.08
N GLY A 48 -23.52 -5.75 -0.36
CA GLY A 48 -22.91 -6.92 0.28
C GLY A 48 -23.52 -8.29 -0.10
N GLU A 49 -24.52 -8.36 -0.97
CA GLU A 49 -25.18 -9.63 -1.33
C GLU A 49 -24.32 -10.55 -2.21
N VAL A 50 -23.48 -9.97 -3.08
CA VAL A 50 -22.63 -10.71 -4.04
C VAL A 50 -21.59 -11.62 -3.34
N ILE A 51 -21.20 -11.35 -2.08
CA ILE A 51 -20.18 -12.15 -1.36
C ILE A 51 -20.75 -13.45 -0.78
N ARG A 52 -22.07 -13.59 -0.65
CA ARG A 52 -22.69 -14.71 0.10
C ARG A 52 -22.62 -16.06 -0.61
N LEU A 53 -22.02 -16.16 -1.81
CA LEU A 53 -22.06 -17.38 -2.61
C LEU A 53 -20.66 -17.87 -3.00
N ARG A 54 -20.32 -19.01 -2.39
CA ARG A 54 -19.25 -19.98 -2.71
C ARG A 54 -17.82 -19.43 -2.48
N ASP A 55 -17.29 -19.74 -1.29
CA ASP A 55 -15.93 -19.46 -0.78
C ASP A 55 -15.63 -18.08 -0.18
N GLU A 56 -16.47 -17.64 0.76
CA GLU A 56 -16.28 -16.40 1.54
C GLU A 56 -14.85 -16.25 2.11
N CYS A 57 -14.26 -17.32 2.65
CA CYS A 57 -12.89 -17.26 3.18
C CYS A 57 -11.84 -16.95 2.10
N ARG A 58 -11.92 -17.60 0.92
CA ARG A 58 -10.98 -17.32 -0.18
C ARG A 58 -11.19 -15.91 -0.73
N HIS A 59 -12.44 -15.46 -0.82
CA HIS A 59 -12.77 -14.12 -1.27
C HIS A 59 -12.13 -13.04 -0.38
N TRP A 60 -12.31 -13.12 0.94
CA TRP A 60 -11.71 -12.16 1.87
C TRP A 60 -10.18 -12.22 1.87
N GLN A 61 -9.60 -13.41 1.77
CA GLN A 61 -8.14 -13.56 1.63
C GLN A 61 -7.63 -12.89 0.35
N ALA A 62 -8.28 -13.10 -0.79
CA ALA A 62 -7.89 -12.48 -2.05
C ALA A 62 -8.00 -10.94 -2.00
N LEU A 63 -9.05 -10.41 -1.37
CA LEU A 63 -9.19 -8.96 -1.14
C LEU A 63 -8.07 -8.41 -0.27
N ILE A 64 -7.77 -9.07 0.85
CA ILE A 64 -6.68 -8.66 1.74
C ILE A 64 -5.35 -8.70 1.00
N SER A 65 -5.06 -9.76 0.24
CA SER A 65 -3.85 -9.86 -0.57
C SER A 65 -3.75 -8.74 -1.59
N LEU A 66 -4.84 -8.41 -2.30
CA LEU A 66 -4.87 -7.32 -3.28
C LEU A 66 -4.55 -5.96 -2.62
N HIS A 67 -5.17 -5.65 -1.49
CA HIS A 67 -4.92 -4.40 -0.79
C HIS A 67 -3.53 -4.34 -0.16
N ARG A 68 -2.99 -5.47 0.32
CA ARG A 68 -1.59 -5.54 0.75
C ARG A 68 -0.63 -5.26 -0.41
N THR A 69 -0.87 -5.84 -1.59
CA THR A 69 -0.09 -5.49 -2.79
C THR A 69 -0.13 -3.99 -3.05
N LEU A 70 -1.30 -3.36 -2.99
CA LEU A 70 -1.41 -1.91 -3.18
C LEU A 70 -0.59 -1.12 -2.13
N LEU A 71 -0.62 -1.53 -0.86
CA LEU A 71 0.19 -0.91 0.19
C LEU A 71 1.70 -1.05 -0.07
N HIS A 72 2.15 -2.22 -0.53
CA HIS A 72 3.54 -2.43 -0.90
C HIS A 72 3.96 -1.57 -2.10
N GLU A 73 3.12 -1.47 -3.14
CA GLU A 73 3.39 -0.57 -4.27
C GLU A 73 3.49 0.90 -3.84
N HIS A 74 2.64 1.33 -2.89
CA HIS A 74 2.77 2.67 -2.29
C HIS A 74 4.09 2.83 -1.53
N HIS A 75 4.44 1.85 -0.69
CA HIS A 75 5.68 1.86 0.07
C HIS A 75 6.91 1.97 -0.85
N ASP A 76 6.97 1.14 -1.89
CA ASP A 76 8.06 1.14 -2.87
C ASP A 76 8.11 2.46 -3.64
N PHE A 77 6.95 3.04 -3.98
CA PHE A 77 6.89 4.36 -4.60
C PHE A 77 7.48 5.45 -3.70
N TYR A 78 7.18 5.45 -2.40
CA TYR A 78 7.76 6.42 -1.48
C TYR A 78 9.28 6.23 -1.33
N LEU A 79 9.75 5.00 -1.14
CA LEU A 79 11.19 4.74 -1.05
C LEU A 79 11.93 5.15 -2.32
N ALA A 80 11.40 4.82 -3.49
CA ALA A 80 12.01 5.18 -4.77
C ALA A 80 12.02 6.70 -5.00
N THR A 81 10.93 7.40 -4.65
CA THR A 81 10.86 8.86 -4.81
C THR A 81 11.71 9.63 -3.79
N GLN A 82 11.93 9.08 -2.59
CA GLN A 82 12.79 9.67 -1.56
C GLN A 82 14.24 9.14 -1.57
N HIS A 83 14.59 8.29 -2.53
CA HIS A 83 15.93 7.73 -2.67
C HIS A 83 17.01 8.84 -2.75
N PRO A 84 18.23 8.62 -2.22
CA PRO A 84 19.31 9.61 -2.25
C PRO A 84 19.59 10.19 -3.65
N ASN A 85 19.54 9.35 -4.69
CA ASN A 85 19.75 9.74 -6.10
C ASN A 85 18.50 10.35 -6.77
N ALA A 86 17.36 10.46 -6.07
CA ALA A 86 16.15 11.03 -6.63
C ALA A 86 16.31 12.54 -6.88
N SER A 87 15.95 12.98 -8.08
CA SER A 87 15.92 14.40 -8.40
C SER A 87 14.85 15.14 -7.59
N PRO A 88 14.95 16.47 -7.42
CA PRO A 88 13.91 17.24 -6.73
C PRO A 88 12.51 17.09 -7.35
N ALA A 89 12.44 16.85 -8.67
CA ALA A 89 11.17 16.60 -9.35
C ALA A 89 10.56 15.24 -8.94
N LEU A 90 11.38 14.19 -8.80
CA LEU A 90 10.92 12.87 -8.36
C LEU A 90 10.44 12.91 -6.90
N ARG A 91 11.17 13.59 -6.00
CA ARG A 91 10.81 13.71 -4.57
C ARG A 91 9.43 14.35 -4.36
N ARG A 92 9.02 15.27 -5.24
CA ARG A 92 7.71 15.94 -5.18
C ARG A 92 6.55 15.14 -5.78
N LEU A 93 6.81 14.00 -6.42
CA LEU A 93 5.74 13.23 -7.08
C LEU A 93 4.72 12.68 -6.10
N ALA A 94 5.14 12.29 -4.90
CA ALA A 94 4.24 11.79 -3.87
C ALA A 94 3.17 12.82 -3.49
N GLU A 95 3.56 14.09 -3.33
CA GLU A 95 2.63 15.20 -3.09
C GLU A 95 1.82 15.52 -4.35
N LYS A 96 2.48 15.66 -5.50
CA LYS A 96 1.84 15.97 -6.79
C LYS A 96 0.73 14.99 -7.15
N TYR A 97 0.90 13.72 -6.81
CA TYR A 97 -0.06 12.65 -7.10
C TYR A 97 -0.98 12.32 -5.93
N ALA A 98 -0.96 13.14 -4.87
CA ALA A 98 -1.76 12.95 -3.65
C ALA A 98 -1.66 11.52 -3.09
N MET A 99 -0.43 10.96 -3.08
CA MET A 99 -0.20 9.57 -2.71
C MET A 99 -0.69 9.21 -1.30
N PRO A 100 -0.54 10.08 -0.26
CA PRO A 100 -1.04 9.75 1.07
C PRO A 100 -2.56 9.60 1.07
N THR A 101 -3.26 10.54 0.43
CA THR A 101 -4.72 10.53 0.30
C THR A 101 -5.22 9.32 -0.49
N ARG A 102 -4.53 8.95 -1.57
CA ARG A 102 -4.86 7.77 -2.38
C ARG A 102 -4.66 6.47 -1.63
N MET A 103 -3.50 6.31 -0.98
CA MET A 103 -3.18 5.15 -0.14
C MET A 103 -4.23 4.97 0.96
N TRP A 104 -4.59 6.06 1.64
CA TRP A 104 -5.63 6.04 2.66
C TRP A 104 -6.99 5.65 2.09
N ASN A 105 -7.48 6.32 1.05
CA ASN A 105 -8.85 6.10 0.56
C ASN A 105 -9.03 4.77 -0.18
N HIS A 106 -8.06 4.39 -1.01
CA HIS A 106 -8.17 3.25 -1.92
C HIS A 106 -7.44 2.01 -1.42
N GLY A 107 -6.35 2.18 -0.69
CA GLY A 107 -5.58 1.10 -0.07
C GLY A 107 -6.14 0.64 1.27
N ILE A 108 -6.52 1.57 2.15
CA ILE A 108 -6.83 1.25 3.55
C ILE A 108 -8.34 1.33 3.81
N LYS A 109 -8.91 2.54 3.75
CA LYS A 109 -10.27 2.85 4.20
C LYS A 109 -11.34 2.07 3.44
N SER A 110 -11.16 1.85 2.14
CA SER A 110 -12.05 1.05 1.30
C SER A 110 -12.18 -0.38 1.82
N LEU A 111 -11.06 -1.06 2.09
CA LEU A 111 -11.07 -2.41 2.61
C LEU A 111 -11.56 -2.47 4.05
N LEU A 112 -11.16 -1.53 4.91
CA LEU A 112 -11.68 -1.45 6.28
C LEU A 112 -13.22 -1.37 6.30
N LYS A 113 -13.82 -0.59 5.40
CA LYS A 113 -15.29 -0.55 5.26
C LYS A 113 -15.90 -1.88 4.83
N LEU A 114 -15.24 -2.63 3.93
CA LEU A 114 -15.71 -3.96 3.53
C LEU A 114 -15.59 -4.96 4.68
N LEU A 115 -14.47 -4.93 5.40
CA LEU A 115 -14.17 -5.85 6.50
C LEU A 115 -15.13 -5.73 7.69
N ARG A 116 -15.80 -4.58 7.87
CA ARG A 116 -16.91 -4.46 8.84
C ARG A 116 -18.07 -5.41 8.59
N HIS A 117 -18.22 -5.87 7.35
CA HIS A 117 -19.23 -6.84 6.95
C HIS A 117 -18.65 -8.25 6.77
N ALA A 118 -17.36 -8.45 7.06
CA ALA A 118 -16.75 -9.76 6.96
C ALA A 118 -17.21 -10.63 8.15
N PRO A 119 -17.47 -11.93 7.92
CA PRO A 119 -17.90 -12.85 8.98
C PRO A 119 -16.77 -13.17 9.99
N ARG A 120 -15.51 -12.77 9.73
CA ARG A 120 -14.34 -13.11 10.53
C ARG A 120 -13.52 -11.89 10.90
N ILE A 121 -13.39 -11.62 12.20
CA ILE A 121 -12.56 -10.54 12.74
C ILE A 121 -11.06 -10.74 12.44
N GLU A 122 -10.60 -11.98 12.34
CA GLU A 122 -9.21 -12.33 12.02
C GLU A 122 -8.73 -11.69 10.70
N SER A 123 -9.63 -11.63 9.70
CA SER A 123 -9.36 -10.98 8.41
C SER A 123 -9.02 -9.50 8.59
N ALA A 124 -9.73 -8.80 9.48
CA ALA A 124 -9.45 -7.40 9.78
C ALA A 124 -8.13 -7.23 10.55
N ILE A 125 -7.88 -8.09 11.53
CA ILE A 125 -6.63 -8.06 12.32
C ILE A 125 -5.40 -8.29 11.44
N THR A 126 -5.44 -9.27 10.53
CA THR A 126 -4.32 -9.52 9.61
C THR A 126 -4.03 -8.31 8.74
N PHE A 127 -5.06 -7.66 8.20
CA PHE A 127 -4.89 -6.48 7.36
C PHE A 127 -4.36 -5.27 8.14
N LEU A 128 -4.89 -5.03 9.34
CA LEU A 128 -4.44 -3.93 10.21
C LEU A 128 -2.97 -4.07 10.59
N ARG A 129 -2.52 -5.27 10.96
CA ARG A 129 -1.10 -5.54 11.26
C ARG A 129 -0.20 -5.17 10.07
N SER A 130 -0.50 -5.69 8.88
CA SER A 130 0.27 -5.36 7.68
C SER A 130 0.24 -3.87 7.33
N THR A 131 -0.86 -3.17 7.65
CA THR A 131 -0.96 -1.73 7.43
C THR A 131 -0.06 -0.97 8.41
N HIS A 132 -0.07 -1.34 9.70
CA HIS A 132 0.83 -0.77 10.70
C HIS A 132 2.30 -0.97 10.34
N ASP A 133 2.69 -2.17 9.90
CA ASP A 133 4.06 -2.47 9.48
C ASP A 133 4.53 -1.49 8.37
N VAL A 134 3.68 -1.24 7.38
CA VAL A 134 3.97 -0.29 6.30
C VAL A 134 4.05 1.15 6.81
N ILE A 135 3.14 1.58 7.70
CA ILE A 135 3.15 2.95 8.24
C ILE A 135 4.39 3.20 9.10
N ILE A 136 4.79 2.24 9.93
CA ILE A 136 6.03 2.32 10.73
C ILE A 136 7.24 2.45 9.81
N ALA A 137 7.35 1.60 8.77
CA ALA A 137 8.43 1.68 7.80
C ALA A 137 8.47 3.05 7.08
N LEU A 138 7.31 3.62 6.74
CA LEU A 138 7.23 4.94 6.11
C LEU A 138 7.62 6.07 7.08
N GLN A 139 7.30 5.95 8.37
CA GLN A 139 7.74 6.92 9.38
C GLN A 139 9.27 6.96 9.52
N GLU A 140 9.91 5.79 9.46
CA GLU A 140 11.37 5.67 9.54
C GLU A 140 12.08 6.16 8.28
N ASN A 141 11.54 5.82 7.10
CA ASN A 141 12.24 6.04 5.83
C ASN A 141 11.80 7.31 5.08
N VAL A 142 10.64 7.87 5.42
CA VAL A 142 10.03 9.01 4.71
C VAL A 142 9.58 10.09 5.72
N PRO A 143 10.53 10.68 6.48
CA PRO A 143 10.20 11.63 7.55
C PRO A 143 9.59 12.94 7.04
N SER A 144 9.75 13.27 5.75
CA SER A 144 9.16 14.47 5.13
C SER A 144 7.63 14.50 5.14
N MET A 145 6.97 13.36 5.42
CA MET A 145 5.51 13.23 5.46
C MET A 145 5.00 12.75 6.84
N ALA A 146 5.77 13.00 7.91
CA ALA A 146 5.43 12.54 9.26
C ALA A 146 4.01 12.92 9.72
N GLU A 147 3.52 14.10 9.35
CA GLU A 147 2.16 14.53 9.69
C GLU A 147 1.09 13.64 9.03
N GLU A 148 1.30 13.23 7.78
CA GLU A 148 0.37 12.34 7.07
C GLU A 148 0.39 10.93 7.65
N TRP A 149 1.56 10.43 8.04
CA TRP A 149 1.67 9.13 8.72
C TRP A 149 0.96 9.14 10.06
N SER A 150 1.14 10.21 10.85
CA SER A 150 0.45 10.39 12.12
C SER A 150 -1.08 10.39 11.95
N LYS A 151 -1.60 11.14 10.96
CA LYS A 151 -3.04 11.15 10.63
C LYS A 151 -3.57 9.76 10.29
N ILE A 152 -2.81 8.96 9.54
CA ILE A 152 -3.21 7.59 9.18
C ILE A 152 -3.18 6.68 10.43
N SER A 153 -2.12 6.74 11.24
CA SER A 153 -2.03 6.00 12.51
C SER A 153 -3.20 6.29 13.44
N ASP A 154 -3.55 7.57 13.63
CA ASP A 154 -4.71 7.99 14.42
C ASP A 154 -6.03 7.42 13.88
N ALA A 155 -6.17 7.39 12.56
CA ALA A 155 -7.36 6.84 11.93
C ALA A 155 -7.45 5.30 12.07
N LEU A 156 -6.32 4.61 12.06
CA LEU A 156 -6.25 3.16 12.33
C LEU A 156 -6.63 2.84 13.78
N MET A 157 -6.07 3.56 14.75
CA MET A 157 -6.42 3.39 16.17
C MET A 157 -7.92 3.58 16.43
N LYS A 158 -8.52 4.60 15.79
CA LYS A 158 -9.97 4.83 15.87
C LYS A 158 -10.78 3.68 15.27
N TYR A 159 -10.30 3.07 14.19
CA TYR A 159 -10.97 1.92 13.60
C TYR A 159 -10.86 0.67 14.49
N GLU A 160 -9.67 0.41 15.04
CA GLU A 160 -9.42 -0.70 15.97
C GLU A 160 -10.30 -0.64 17.20
N ALA A 161 -10.56 0.56 17.74
CA ALA A 161 -11.47 0.76 18.86
C ALA A 161 -12.95 0.44 18.52
N THR A 162 -13.29 0.22 17.25
CA THR A 162 -14.63 -0.13 16.77
C THR A 162 -14.78 -1.60 16.36
N LEU A 163 -13.70 -2.39 16.43
CA LEU A 163 -13.71 -3.84 16.19
C LEU A 163 -14.21 -4.61 17.42
#